data_AF-A0A5B7A4Q8-F1
#
_entry.id   AF-A0A5B7A4Q8-F1
#
_cell.length_a   1.000
_cell.length_b   1.000
_cell.length_c   1.000
_cell.angle_alpha   90.00
_cell.angle_beta   90.00
_cell.angle_gamma   90.00
#
_symmetry.space_group_name_H-M   'P 1'
#
loop_
_entity.id
_entity.type
_entity.pdbx_description
1 polymer ?
#
loop_
_entity_poly.entity_id
_entity_poly.type
_entity_poly.pdbx_seq_one_letter_code
_entity_poly.pdbx_strand_id
1 'polypeptide(L)'
;MSLMASRAKVTRVLSSLTHRTPSFISGSCSNGVTPNIRVDPFGGSRSFSTSASAAATLDSDVLGSRLLGLKDYEDYRRALYGGITHKALLVDAVGTLVVPSQPMAQIYRQIGEKYGVEYSEAEILNRYRWAYGQPWGRSRLRYVNDGRPFWQFIVSSSTGCSDSQYFEELYNYYTTEKAWHLCDPEAEKVFKALRKSGVKLAVVSNFDTRLRPLLRALNCDQWFDAVAVSAEVEAEKPNPTIFLKACDLLGVKPEDAIHVGDDRRNDIWGARDAGCDAWLWGSDVQSFKEVAQRIGVQV
;
A
#
# COMPACT_ATOMS: atom_id res chain seq x y z
N MET A 1 15.29 11.40 45.78
CA MET A 1 15.87 11.28 47.14
C MET A 1 15.72 9.83 47.59
N SER A 2 16.77 9.28 48.23
CA SER A 2 16.93 7.89 48.69
C SER A 2 17.07 6.82 47.59
N LEU A 3 17.92 5.79 47.71
CA LEU A 3 19.09 5.52 48.56
C LEU A 3 19.76 4.26 47.94
N MET A 4 21.10 4.25 47.89
CA MET A 4 22.01 3.10 48.02
C MET A 4 22.07 1.90 47.04
N ALA A 5 23.34 1.48 46.87
CA ALA A 5 23.89 0.15 46.56
C ALA A 5 23.82 -0.31 45.09
N SER A 6 24.85 -0.89 44.46
CA SER A 6 26.16 -1.37 44.88
C SER A 6 27.07 -1.46 43.65
N ARG A 7 28.35 -1.12 43.80
CA ARG A 7 29.41 -1.42 42.82
C ARG A 7 29.98 -2.80 43.12
N ALA A 8 30.02 -3.68 42.13
CA ALA A 8 30.95 -4.82 42.10
C ALA A 8 31.64 -4.89 40.73
N LYS A 9 32.97 -4.77 40.77
CA LYS A 9 33.94 -5.08 39.71
C LYS A 9 33.88 -6.58 39.39
N VAL A 10 34.23 -6.99 38.17
CA VAL A 10 35.42 -7.81 37.86
C VAL A 10 35.61 -7.91 36.34
N THR A 11 36.88 -7.94 35.98
CA THR A 11 37.53 -7.75 34.69
C THR A 11 37.82 -9.10 34.01
N ARG A 12 37.61 -9.16 32.68
CA ARG A 12 38.43 -9.82 31.63
C ARG A 12 38.88 -11.29 31.81
N VAL A 13 38.44 -12.16 30.88
CA VAL A 13 39.26 -13.27 30.36
C VAL A 13 39.12 -13.33 28.83
N LEU A 14 40.27 -13.49 28.18
CA LEU A 14 40.51 -13.57 26.74
C LEU A 14 40.48 -15.03 26.24
N SER A 15 40.18 -15.15 24.95
CA SER A 15 40.83 -16.02 23.94
C SER A 15 40.22 -17.37 23.55
N SER A 16 40.27 -17.54 22.22
CA SER A 16 40.34 -18.77 21.43
C SER A 16 39.03 -19.50 21.13
N LEU A 17 38.59 -19.40 19.88
CA LEU A 17 38.20 -20.55 19.06
C LEU A 17 38.35 -20.17 17.58
N THR A 18 39.42 -20.71 17.01
CA THR A 18 39.78 -20.76 15.59
C THR A 18 39.04 -21.89 14.87
N HIS A 19 39.01 -21.83 13.53
CA HIS A 19 38.52 -22.81 12.53
C HIS A 19 37.03 -22.71 12.18
N ARG A 20 36.58 -22.71 10.91
CA ARG A 20 37.18 -23.03 9.60
C ARG A 20 36.26 -22.45 8.52
N THR A 21 36.84 -21.78 7.52
CA THR A 21 36.21 -21.52 6.21
C THR A 21 36.53 -22.67 5.24
N PRO A 22 35.65 -23.00 4.29
CA PRO A 22 36.05 -23.71 3.08
C PRO A 22 36.00 -22.80 1.86
N SER A 23 37.18 -22.60 1.27
CA SER A 23 37.40 -22.10 -0.08
C SER A 23 37.12 -23.24 -1.08
N PHE A 24 36.44 -22.95 -2.19
CA PHE A 24 36.47 -23.80 -3.39
C PHE A 24 37.17 -23.08 -4.53
N ILE A 25 37.98 -23.87 -5.22
CA ILE A 25 39.05 -23.52 -6.15
C ILE A 25 38.51 -23.28 -7.56
N SER A 26 39.13 -22.31 -8.24
CA SER A 26 39.05 -21.98 -9.66
C SER A 26 39.57 -23.11 -10.56
N GLY A 27 38.84 -23.40 -11.64
CA GLY A 27 39.32 -24.17 -12.79
C GLY A 27 39.03 -23.41 -14.08
N SER A 28 40.07 -22.84 -14.67
CA SER A 28 40.08 -22.21 -15.99
C SER A 28 40.29 -23.25 -17.09
N CYS A 29 39.55 -23.18 -18.20
CA CYS A 29 40.02 -23.61 -19.52
C CYS A 29 39.31 -22.78 -20.60
N SER A 30 40.14 -22.18 -21.45
CA SER A 30 39.87 -21.31 -22.59
C SER A 30 39.56 -22.08 -23.87
N ASN A 31 38.86 -21.39 -24.79
CA ASN A 31 38.77 -21.50 -26.27
C ASN A 31 37.28 -21.38 -26.62
N GLY A 32 36.79 -20.32 -27.28
CA GLY A 32 37.30 -19.70 -28.50
C GLY A 32 36.33 -20.03 -29.64
N VAL A 33 36.06 -19.06 -30.51
CA VAL A 33 35.26 -19.11 -31.75
C VAL A 33 33.82 -18.55 -31.65
N THR A 34 33.71 -17.29 -32.04
CA THR A 34 32.53 -16.67 -32.66
C THR A 34 32.34 -17.22 -34.08
N PRO A 35 31.13 -17.07 -34.66
CA PRO A 35 31.10 -16.16 -35.81
C PRO A 35 29.87 -15.24 -35.84
N ASN A 36 30.15 -14.02 -36.30
CA ASN A 36 29.22 -13.08 -36.94
C ASN A 36 28.40 -13.78 -38.06
N ILE A 37 27.21 -13.23 -38.40
CA ILE A 37 26.95 -12.60 -39.71
C ILE A 37 25.47 -12.19 -39.88
N ARG A 38 25.32 -10.87 -40.13
CA ARG A 38 24.40 -10.13 -41.04
C ARG A 38 22.93 -9.89 -40.73
N VAL A 39 22.55 -8.73 -41.24
CA VAL A 39 21.33 -7.94 -41.15
C VAL A 39 20.73 -7.86 -42.57
N ASP A 40 19.39 -7.77 -42.64
CA ASP A 40 18.52 -7.22 -43.71
C ASP A 40 18.21 -8.04 -44.99
N PRO A 41 17.16 -7.70 -45.79
CA PRO A 41 15.79 -7.20 -45.47
C PRO A 41 14.67 -7.79 -46.40
N PHE A 42 13.42 -7.36 -46.18
CA PHE A 42 12.23 -7.40 -47.09
C PHE A 42 11.55 -8.74 -47.50
N GLY A 43 10.23 -8.78 -47.25
CA GLY A 43 9.23 -9.21 -48.23
C GLY A 43 8.76 -10.67 -48.19
N GLY A 44 7.56 -10.92 -47.66
CA GLY A 44 6.91 -12.22 -47.78
C GLY A 44 5.55 -12.29 -47.09
N SER A 45 4.52 -11.79 -47.77
CA SER A 45 3.12 -12.06 -47.45
C SER A 45 2.83 -13.57 -47.48
N ARG A 46 2.17 -14.11 -46.45
CA ARG A 46 1.32 -15.31 -46.54
C ARG A 46 0.42 -15.50 -45.32
N SER A 47 -0.88 -15.36 -45.62
CA SER A 47 -2.01 -16.17 -45.15
C SER A 47 -2.15 -16.50 -43.66
N PHE A 48 -3.20 -15.92 -43.08
CA PHE A 48 -3.91 -16.37 -41.90
C PHE A 48 -4.14 -17.90 -41.92
N SER A 49 -3.71 -18.57 -40.87
CA SER A 49 -4.30 -19.84 -40.44
C SER A 49 -4.50 -19.80 -38.92
N THR A 50 -5.74 -20.06 -38.55
CA THR A 50 -6.28 -20.03 -37.20
C THR A 50 -5.63 -21.09 -36.33
N SER A 51 -4.95 -20.69 -35.26
CA SER A 51 -4.70 -21.54 -34.10
C SER A 51 -5.39 -20.91 -32.90
N ALA A 52 -6.43 -21.59 -32.41
CA ALA A 52 -7.13 -21.24 -31.19
C ALA A 52 -6.13 -21.34 -30.03
N SER A 53 -5.82 -20.21 -29.38
CA SER A 53 -5.06 -20.23 -28.13
C SER A 53 -5.97 -20.70 -27.02
N ALA A 54 -5.56 -21.78 -26.35
CA ALA A 54 -6.21 -22.39 -25.21
C ALA A 54 -6.70 -21.35 -24.20
N ALA A 55 -8.02 -21.23 -24.06
CA ALA A 55 -8.61 -20.68 -22.86
C ALA A 55 -8.22 -21.63 -21.71
N ALA A 56 -7.48 -21.10 -20.74
CA ALA A 56 -7.22 -21.81 -19.50
C ALA A 56 -8.58 -22.11 -18.84
N THR A 57 -9.04 -23.35 -18.96
CA THR A 57 -10.12 -23.88 -18.15
C THR A 57 -9.59 -23.93 -16.72
N LEU A 58 -9.88 -22.89 -15.94
CA LEU A 58 -9.85 -23.01 -14.48
C LEU A 58 -10.87 -24.09 -14.13
N ASP A 59 -10.38 -25.22 -13.61
CA ASP A 59 -11.22 -26.34 -13.17
C ASP A 59 -12.32 -25.82 -12.25
N SER A 60 -13.58 -26.03 -12.67
CA SER A 60 -14.78 -25.67 -11.90
C SER A 60 -14.77 -26.27 -10.50
N ASP A 61 -14.13 -27.42 -10.35
CA ASP A 61 -14.04 -28.17 -9.09
C ASP A 61 -13.08 -27.52 -8.10
N VAL A 62 -11.98 -26.91 -8.57
CA VAL A 62 -11.03 -26.18 -7.71
C VAL A 62 -11.65 -24.87 -7.22
N LEU A 63 -12.39 -24.19 -8.10
CA LEU A 63 -13.15 -22.98 -7.73
C LEU A 63 -14.27 -23.33 -6.73
N GLY A 64 -15.00 -24.41 -6.97
CA GLY A 64 -16.04 -24.92 -6.08
C GLY A 64 -15.52 -25.31 -4.69
N SER A 65 -14.38 -26.01 -4.62
CA SER A 65 -13.75 -26.38 -3.35
C SER A 65 -13.24 -25.17 -2.55
N ARG A 66 -12.65 -24.16 -3.22
CA ARG A 66 -12.25 -22.91 -2.56
C ARG A 66 -13.43 -22.11 -2.03
N LEU A 67 -14.52 -22.03 -2.81
CA LEU A 67 -15.76 -21.34 -2.41
C LEU A 67 -16.40 -22.02 -1.19
N LEU A 68 -16.43 -23.36 -1.16
CA LEU A 68 -16.91 -24.11 0.00
C LEU A 68 -16.07 -23.81 1.25
N GLY A 69 -14.73 -23.87 1.15
CA GLY A 69 -13.85 -23.59 2.28
C GLY A 69 -13.95 -22.15 2.82
N LEU A 70 -14.14 -21.16 1.93
CA LEU A 70 -14.38 -19.76 2.35
C LEU A 70 -15.71 -19.61 3.09
N LYS A 71 -16.77 -20.25 2.61
CA LYS A 71 -18.08 -20.24 3.26
C LYS A 71 -18.02 -20.86 4.65
N ASP A 72 -17.36 -22.01 4.79
CA ASP A 72 -17.17 -22.68 6.09
C ASP A 72 -16.40 -21.79 7.08
N TYR A 73 -15.39 -21.05 6.59
CA TYR A 73 -14.63 -20.10 7.40
C TYR A 73 -15.49 -18.91 7.88
N GLU A 74 -16.28 -18.31 6.99
CA GLU A 74 -17.17 -17.21 7.36
C GLU A 74 -18.25 -17.65 8.35
N ASP A 75 -18.86 -18.82 8.12
CA ASP A 75 -19.90 -19.36 9.01
C ASP A 75 -19.32 -19.69 10.40
N TYR A 76 -18.09 -20.23 10.47
CA TYR A 76 -17.35 -20.42 11.72
C TYR A 76 -17.16 -19.10 12.48
N ARG A 77 -16.68 -18.05 11.81
CA ARG A 77 -16.46 -16.75 12.45
C ARG A 77 -17.76 -16.09 12.91
N ARG A 78 -18.83 -16.18 12.11
CA ARG A 78 -20.17 -15.68 12.51
C ARG A 78 -20.69 -16.38 13.75
N ALA A 79 -20.47 -17.69 13.89
CA ALA A 79 -20.84 -18.43 15.09
C ALA A 79 -20.07 -17.95 16.33
N LEU A 80 -18.79 -17.57 16.18
CA LEU A 80 -17.96 -17.07 17.28
C LEU A 80 -18.32 -15.63 17.70
N TYR A 81 -18.66 -14.75 16.76
CA TYR A 81 -18.84 -13.32 17.04
C TYR A 81 -20.30 -12.84 16.97
N GLY A 82 -21.26 -13.75 16.99
CA GLY A 82 -22.68 -13.39 17.09
C GLY A 82 -23.26 -12.78 15.81
N GLY A 83 -22.87 -13.32 14.65
CA GLY A 83 -23.44 -12.97 13.35
C GLY A 83 -22.53 -12.12 12.44
N ILE A 84 -21.40 -11.64 12.94
CA ILE A 84 -20.37 -10.98 12.14
C ILE A 84 -19.11 -11.83 12.01
N THR A 85 -18.33 -11.65 10.94
CA THR A 85 -17.05 -12.37 10.77
C THR A 85 -15.89 -11.64 11.45
N HIS A 86 -15.88 -10.30 11.44
CA HIS A 86 -14.78 -9.50 11.99
C HIS A 86 -15.32 -8.39 12.88
N LYS A 87 -14.62 -8.12 13.98
CA LYS A 87 -14.99 -7.03 14.90
C LYS A 87 -14.44 -5.68 14.45
N ALA A 88 -13.45 -5.67 13.56
CA ALA A 88 -12.89 -4.46 13.01
C ALA A 88 -12.66 -4.54 11.50
N LEU A 89 -12.88 -3.41 10.82
CA LEU A 89 -12.51 -3.19 9.42
C LEU A 89 -11.44 -2.08 9.38
N LEU A 90 -10.28 -2.43 8.85
CA LEU A 90 -9.18 -1.52 8.52
C LEU A 90 -9.24 -1.23 7.02
N VAL A 91 -9.10 0.03 6.62
CA VAL A 91 -9.26 0.45 5.23
C VAL A 91 -8.06 1.29 4.80
N ASP A 92 -7.47 0.98 3.64
CA ASP A 92 -6.52 1.88 3.01
C ASP A 92 -7.18 3.20 2.54
N ALA A 93 -6.41 4.28 2.48
CA ALA A 93 -6.91 5.56 2.01
C ALA A 93 -6.90 5.67 0.47
N VAL A 94 -5.73 5.83 -0.16
CA VAL A 94 -5.62 6.20 -1.57
C VAL A 94 -5.66 4.99 -2.47
N GLY A 95 -6.65 4.93 -3.37
CA GLY A 95 -6.88 3.78 -4.23
C GLY A 95 -7.98 2.85 -3.70
N THR A 96 -8.35 3.01 -2.43
CA THR A 96 -9.38 2.22 -1.76
C THR A 96 -10.54 3.04 -1.21
N LEU A 97 -10.31 4.04 -0.35
CA LEU A 97 -11.37 4.91 0.19
C LEU A 97 -11.54 6.18 -0.64
N VAL A 98 -10.43 6.80 -1.02
CA VAL A 98 -10.36 8.03 -1.81
C VAL A 98 -9.53 7.82 -3.07
N VAL A 99 -9.90 8.52 -4.13
CA VAL A 99 -9.17 8.51 -5.40
C VAL A 99 -8.95 9.94 -5.90
N PRO A 100 -7.88 10.20 -6.66
CA PRO A 100 -7.65 11.52 -7.24
C PRO A 100 -8.80 11.92 -8.17
N SER A 101 -9.27 13.16 -8.04
CA SER A 101 -10.32 13.70 -8.92
C SER A 101 -9.83 13.97 -10.34
N GLN A 102 -8.52 14.12 -10.53
CA GLN A 102 -7.87 14.30 -11.82
C GLN A 102 -6.53 13.56 -11.83
N PRO A 103 -6.01 13.18 -13.02
CA PRO A 103 -4.67 12.64 -13.15
C PRO A 103 -3.61 13.58 -12.54
N MET A 104 -2.72 13.04 -11.71
CA MET A 104 -1.69 13.83 -11.02
C MET A 104 -0.84 14.68 -11.99
N ALA A 105 -0.44 14.11 -13.13
CA ALA A 105 0.39 14.81 -14.10
C ALA A 105 -0.31 16.04 -14.72
N GLN A 106 -1.63 15.97 -14.89
CA GLN A 106 -2.44 17.10 -15.36
C GLN A 106 -2.41 18.24 -14.33
N ILE A 107 -2.60 17.93 -13.05
CA ILE A 107 -2.54 18.93 -11.96
C ILE A 107 -1.15 19.56 -11.86
N TYR A 108 -0.10 18.73 -11.90
CA TYR A 108 1.28 19.22 -11.84
C TYR A 108 1.57 20.19 -12.98
N ARG A 109 1.15 19.85 -14.21
CA ARG A 109 1.30 20.72 -15.37
C ARG A 109 0.48 22.00 -15.25
N GLN A 110 -0.82 21.89 -14.93
CA GLN A 110 -1.73 23.03 -14.86
C GLN A 110 -1.29 24.06 -13.82
N ILE A 111 -0.94 23.62 -12.61
CA ILE A 111 -0.45 24.52 -11.56
C ILE A 111 0.95 25.03 -11.92
N GLY A 112 1.76 24.19 -12.55
CA GLY A 112 3.16 24.46 -12.90
C GLY A 112 3.37 25.42 -14.08
N GLU A 113 2.36 25.64 -14.93
CA GLU A 113 2.48 26.48 -16.12
C GLU A 113 2.96 27.90 -15.78
N LYS A 114 2.40 28.51 -14.73
CA LYS A 114 2.82 29.85 -14.25
C LYS A 114 4.20 29.87 -13.58
N TYR A 115 4.77 28.72 -13.29
CA TYR A 115 6.11 28.54 -12.71
C TYR A 115 7.13 27.99 -13.73
N GLY A 116 6.77 27.97 -15.02
CA GLY A 116 7.67 27.55 -16.11
C GLY A 116 7.78 26.03 -16.30
N VAL A 117 6.80 25.24 -15.87
CA VAL A 117 6.76 23.80 -16.19
C VAL A 117 6.33 23.62 -17.65
N GLU A 118 7.27 23.17 -18.49
CA GLU A 118 7.04 22.98 -19.93
C GLU A 118 6.78 21.52 -20.35
N TYR A 119 7.01 20.56 -19.46
CA TYR A 119 6.84 19.14 -19.77
C TYR A 119 5.38 18.79 -20.04
N SER A 120 5.18 17.87 -21.00
CA SER A 120 3.89 17.25 -21.22
C SER A 120 3.48 16.37 -20.02
N GLU A 121 2.19 16.09 -19.91
CA GLU A 121 1.66 15.21 -18.85
C GLU A 121 2.28 13.80 -18.89
N ALA A 122 2.55 13.28 -20.08
CA ALA A 122 3.21 11.99 -20.26
C ALA A 122 4.65 12.01 -19.74
N GLU A 123 5.40 13.08 -20.01
CA GLU A 123 6.76 13.27 -19.50
C GLU A 123 6.77 13.40 -17.98
N ILE A 124 5.87 14.22 -17.41
CA ILE A 124 5.73 14.39 -15.95
C ILE A 124 5.43 13.04 -15.30
N LEU A 125 4.49 12.26 -15.85
CA LEU A 125 4.13 10.95 -15.32
C LEU A 125 5.31 9.96 -15.36
N ASN A 126 6.05 9.92 -16.46
CA ASN A 126 7.21 9.04 -16.60
C ASN A 126 8.32 9.41 -15.59
N ARG A 127 8.59 10.71 -15.44
CA ARG A 127 9.60 11.22 -14.50
C ARG A 127 9.16 11.04 -13.05
N TYR A 128 7.87 11.21 -12.76
CA TYR A 128 7.29 10.88 -11.45
C TYR A 128 7.50 9.41 -11.09
N ARG A 129 7.15 8.49 -11.99
CA ARG A 129 7.33 7.04 -11.77
C ARG A 129 8.79 6.68 -11.51
N TRP A 130 9.69 7.28 -12.29
CA TRP A 130 11.12 7.10 -12.09
C TRP A 130 11.58 7.61 -10.71
N ALA A 131 11.19 8.83 -10.33
CA ALA A 131 11.57 9.46 -9.07
C ALA A 131 11.01 8.69 -7.86
N TYR A 132 9.75 8.26 -7.94
CA TYR A 132 9.10 7.48 -6.88
C TYR A 132 9.71 6.08 -6.70
N GLY A 133 10.28 5.52 -7.77
CA GLY A 133 11.00 4.25 -7.74
C GLY A 133 12.43 4.34 -7.19
N GLN A 134 12.98 5.54 -7.02
CA GLN A 134 14.32 5.71 -6.45
C GLN A 134 14.32 5.44 -4.93
N PRO A 135 15.44 4.94 -4.38
CA PRO A 135 15.64 4.93 -2.93
C PRO A 135 15.52 6.33 -2.34
N TRP A 136 14.78 6.47 -1.24
CA TRP A 136 14.61 7.74 -0.56
C TRP A 136 15.56 7.87 0.63
N GLY A 137 16.65 8.62 0.46
CA GLY A 137 17.64 8.83 1.52
C GLY A 137 18.20 7.51 2.08
N ARG A 138 18.56 7.52 3.37
CA ARG A 138 19.01 6.31 4.10
C ARG A 138 17.88 5.62 4.87
N SER A 139 16.70 6.24 4.93
CA SER A 139 15.52 5.74 5.63
C SER A 139 14.63 4.96 4.66
N ARG A 140 13.94 3.94 5.15
CA ARG A 140 12.88 3.29 4.35
C ARG A 140 11.55 4.04 4.41
N LEU A 141 11.42 5.03 5.30
CA LEU A 141 10.22 5.86 5.45
C LEU A 141 10.31 7.08 4.53
N ARG A 142 9.32 7.21 3.64
CA ARG A 142 9.11 8.36 2.76
C ARG A 142 8.55 9.54 3.54
N TYR A 143 7.62 9.26 4.47
CA TYR A 143 6.86 10.30 5.16
C TYR A 143 7.38 10.55 6.58
N VAL A 144 8.59 11.10 6.69
CA VAL A 144 9.10 11.57 7.98
C VAL A 144 8.54 12.97 8.25
N ASN A 145 8.01 13.21 9.45
CA ASN A 145 7.27 14.43 9.81
C ASN A 145 6.08 14.65 8.85
N ASP A 146 6.12 15.72 8.05
CA ASP A 146 5.09 16.08 7.07
C ASP A 146 5.37 15.52 5.66
N GLY A 147 6.45 14.76 5.48
CA GLY A 147 6.84 14.19 4.20
C GLY A 147 7.21 15.24 3.14
N ARG A 148 7.29 16.53 3.48
CA ARG A 148 7.54 17.60 2.51
C ARG A 148 8.87 17.43 1.78
N PRO A 149 10.00 17.06 2.41
CA PRO A 149 11.24 16.86 1.68
C PRO A 149 11.11 15.79 0.58
N PHE A 150 10.38 14.70 0.87
CA PHE A 150 10.09 13.67 -0.12
C PHE A 150 9.26 14.23 -1.26
N TRP A 151 8.15 14.91 -0.96
CA TRP A 151 7.28 15.47 -1.99
C TRP A 151 7.95 16.58 -2.81
N GLN A 152 8.81 17.41 -2.21
CA GLN A 152 9.61 18.41 -2.92
C GLN A 152 10.54 17.75 -3.94
N PHE A 153 11.22 16.67 -3.55
CA PHE A 153 12.03 15.88 -4.47
C PHE A 153 11.21 15.29 -5.61
N ILE A 154 10.03 14.73 -5.31
CA ILE A 154 9.15 14.14 -6.32
C ILE A 154 8.66 15.22 -7.31
N VAL A 155 8.17 16.35 -6.81
CA VAL A 155 7.68 17.47 -7.64
C VAL A 155 8.79 18.03 -8.52
N SER A 156 9.96 18.36 -7.94
CA SER A 156 11.08 18.89 -8.71
C SER A 156 11.62 17.90 -9.74
N SER A 157 11.72 16.61 -9.39
CA SER A 157 12.21 15.58 -10.31
C SER A 157 11.22 15.28 -11.43
N SER A 158 9.92 15.35 -11.17
CA SER A 158 8.89 15.07 -12.19
C SER A 158 8.70 16.26 -13.14
N THR A 159 8.76 17.48 -12.62
CA THR A 159 8.42 18.70 -13.38
C THR A 159 9.61 19.53 -13.83
N GLY A 160 10.81 19.24 -13.32
CA GLY A 160 11.99 20.10 -13.52
C GLY A 160 11.91 21.46 -12.81
N CYS A 161 10.82 21.78 -12.12
CA CYS A 161 10.66 23.06 -11.42
C CYS A 161 10.97 22.90 -9.93
N SER A 162 11.93 23.68 -9.43
CA SER A 162 12.32 23.71 -8.01
C SER A 162 11.80 24.95 -7.28
N ASP A 163 10.84 25.68 -7.87
CA ASP A 163 10.23 26.84 -7.25
C ASP A 163 9.47 26.43 -5.98
N SER A 164 9.80 27.07 -4.86
CA SER A 164 9.16 26.78 -3.57
C SER A 164 7.66 27.10 -3.57
N GLN A 165 7.22 28.18 -4.23
CA GLN A 165 5.81 28.55 -4.29
C GLN A 165 5.00 27.55 -5.11
N TYR A 166 5.59 27.01 -6.18
CA TYR A 166 4.98 25.93 -6.95
C TYR A 166 4.73 24.70 -6.08
N PHE A 167 5.75 24.29 -5.30
CA PHE A 167 5.60 23.19 -4.36
C PHE A 167 4.52 23.47 -3.31
N GLU A 168 4.52 24.66 -2.70
CA GLU A 168 3.50 25.03 -1.70
C GLU A 168 2.09 24.95 -2.27
N GLU A 169 1.87 25.47 -3.48
CA GLU A 169 0.56 25.44 -4.12
C GLU A 169 0.09 24.01 -4.41
N LEU A 170 0.97 23.16 -4.95
CA LEU A 170 0.66 21.75 -5.15
C LEU A 170 0.39 21.04 -3.81
N TYR A 171 1.25 21.25 -2.83
CA TYR A 171 1.15 20.57 -1.54
C TYR A 171 -0.17 20.91 -0.83
N ASN A 172 -0.60 22.18 -0.91
CA ASN A 172 -1.88 22.67 -0.39
C ASN A 172 -3.07 22.22 -1.25
N TYR A 173 -2.94 22.13 -2.57
CA TYR A 173 -4.02 21.59 -3.42
C TYR A 173 -4.44 20.18 -2.95
N TYR A 174 -3.46 19.32 -2.67
CA TYR A 174 -3.70 17.95 -2.19
C TYR A 174 -4.23 17.84 -0.76
N THR A 175 -4.40 18.94 -0.01
CA THR A 175 -5.13 18.93 1.27
C THR A 175 -6.63 19.19 1.11
N THR A 176 -7.09 19.52 -0.10
CA THR A 176 -8.47 19.94 -0.36
C THR A 176 -9.31 18.84 -0.99
N GLU A 177 -10.63 18.95 -0.83
CA GLU A 177 -11.64 18.13 -1.51
C GLU A 177 -11.61 18.29 -3.04
N LYS A 178 -10.96 19.32 -3.58
CA LYS A 178 -10.80 19.46 -5.04
C LYS A 178 -9.89 18.38 -5.63
N ALA A 179 -8.92 17.92 -4.85
CA ALA A 179 -7.94 16.93 -5.30
C ALA A 179 -8.46 15.48 -5.20
N TRP A 180 -9.49 15.24 -4.39
CA TRP A 180 -9.90 13.90 -4.00
C TRP A 180 -11.41 13.75 -3.97
N HIS A 181 -11.90 12.54 -4.25
CA HIS A 181 -13.28 12.15 -3.98
C HIS A 181 -13.31 10.73 -3.42
N LEU A 182 -14.42 10.39 -2.76
CA LEU A 182 -14.68 9.02 -2.29
C LEU A 182 -14.86 8.10 -3.50
N CYS A 183 -14.26 6.92 -3.45
CA CYS A 183 -14.36 5.94 -4.53
C CYS A 183 -15.79 5.38 -4.71
N ASP A 184 -16.55 5.34 -3.61
CA ASP A 184 -17.87 4.71 -3.52
C ASP A 184 -18.86 5.75 -2.95
N PRO A 185 -19.83 6.21 -3.75
CA PRO A 185 -20.85 7.15 -3.29
C PRO A 185 -21.74 6.62 -2.15
N GLU A 186 -21.86 5.29 -2.00
CA GLU A 186 -22.64 4.67 -0.93
C GLU A 186 -21.82 4.43 0.35
N ALA A 187 -20.53 4.79 0.36
CA ALA A 187 -19.62 4.54 1.48
C ALA A 187 -20.22 5.01 2.82
N GLU A 188 -20.75 6.23 2.90
CA GLU A 188 -21.31 6.76 4.15
C GLU A 188 -22.39 5.84 4.74
N LYS A 189 -23.29 5.35 3.89
CA LYS A 189 -24.37 4.45 4.30
C LYS A 189 -23.81 3.12 4.83
N VAL A 190 -22.83 2.57 4.13
CA VAL A 190 -22.17 1.32 4.50
C VAL A 190 -21.43 1.46 5.84
N PHE A 191 -20.58 2.47 5.99
CA PHE A 191 -19.80 2.67 7.21
C PHE A 191 -20.71 2.93 8.42
N LYS A 192 -21.83 3.66 8.24
CA LYS A 192 -22.84 3.81 9.30
C LYS A 192 -23.46 2.47 9.71
N ALA A 193 -23.79 1.61 8.76
CA ALA A 193 -24.34 0.27 9.05
C ALA A 193 -23.33 -0.60 9.81
N LEU A 194 -22.07 -0.63 9.37
CA LEU A 194 -20.98 -1.35 10.04
C LEU A 194 -20.84 -0.91 11.51
N ARG A 195 -20.81 0.39 11.77
CA ARG A 195 -20.74 0.91 13.16
C ARG A 195 -21.95 0.52 13.99
N LYS A 196 -23.16 0.61 13.42
CA LYS A 196 -24.40 0.23 14.11
C LYS A 196 -24.41 -1.25 14.50
N SER A 197 -23.74 -2.10 13.70
CA SER A 197 -23.52 -3.52 13.99
C SER A 197 -22.35 -3.79 14.94
N GLY A 198 -21.70 -2.76 15.49
CA GLY A 198 -20.62 -2.90 16.47
C GLY A 198 -19.23 -3.11 15.86
N VAL A 199 -19.09 -3.03 14.52
CA VAL A 199 -17.79 -3.13 13.85
C VAL A 199 -17.00 -1.84 14.07
N LYS A 200 -15.78 -1.98 14.58
CA LYS A 200 -14.81 -0.89 14.75
C LYS A 200 -14.14 -0.55 13.44
N LEU A 201 -13.93 0.73 13.17
CA LEU A 201 -13.45 1.19 11.87
C LEU A 201 -12.15 1.97 12.00
N ALA A 202 -11.16 1.65 11.18
CA ALA A 202 -9.95 2.47 11.08
C ALA A 202 -9.46 2.66 9.66
N VAL A 203 -8.79 3.79 9.43
CA VAL A 203 -7.97 4.01 8.24
C VAL A 203 -6.53 3.60 8.54
N VAL A 204 -5.88 2.88 7.63
CA VAL A 204 -4.45 2.49 7.71
C VAL A 204 -3.76 2.84 6.39
N SER A 205 -2.95 3.91 6.39
CA SER A 205 -2.41 4.44 5.14
C SER A 205 -0.95 4.84 5.19
N ASN A 206 -0.24 4.56 4.10
CA ASN A 206 1.06 5.13 3.78
C ASN A 206 0.87 6.56 3.28
N PHE A 207 0.72 7.49 4.22
CA PHE A 207 0.42 8.89 3.95
C PHE A 207 1.20 9.78 4.92
N ASP A 208 1.26 11.07 4.61
CA ASP A 208 1.80 12.11 5.49
C ASP A 208 0.72 12.76 6.38
N THR A 209 1.10 13.81 7.10
CA THR A 209 0.25 14.51 8.09
C THR A 209 -1.01 15.14 7.48
N ARG A 210 -1.12 15.22 6.14
CA ARG A 210 -2.30 15.77 5.46
C ARG A 210 -3.52 14.85 5.46
N LEU A 211 -3.39 13.56 5.79
CA LEU A 211 -4.52 12.63 5.71
C LEU A 211 -5.70 13.03 6.60
N ARG A 212 -5.45 13.40 7.86
CA ARG A 212 -6.54 13.78 8.79
C ARG A 212 -7.28 15.05 8.35
N PRO A 213 -6.59 16.15 7.97
CA PRO A 213 -7.25 17.29 7.32
C PRO A 213 -8.09 16.90 6.10
N LEU A 214 -7.55 16.01 5.25
CA LEU A 214 -8.26 15.56 4.05
C LEU A 214 -9.56 14.81 4.38
N LEU A 215 -9.52 13.85 5.33
CA LEU A 215 -10.73 13.13 5.75
C LEU A 215 -11.82 14.06 6.29
N ARG A 216 -11.42 15.13 7.01
CA ARG A 216 -12.35 16.18 7.46
C ARG A 216 -12.92 16.99 6.30
N ALA A 217 -12.09 17.39 5.33
CA ALA A 217 -12.54 18.13 4.15
C ALA A 217 -13.56 17.33 3.33
N LEU A 218 -13.40 15.99 3.30
CA LEU A 218 -14.33 15.06 2.65
C LEU A 218 -15.52 14.66 3.53
N ASN A 219 -15.63 15.18 4.76
CA ASN A 219 -16.67 14.85 5.74
C ASN A 219 -16.82 13.34 5.99
N CYS A 220 -15.70 12.61 6.07
CA CYS A 220 -15.68 11.17 6.33
C CYS A 220 -14.84 10.77 7.55
N ASP A 221 -14.20 11.70 8.25
CA ASP A 221 -13.39 11.41 9.43
C ASP A 221 -14.22 10.81 10.57
N GLN A 222 -15.47 11.26 10.73
CA GLN A 222 -16.42 10.79 11.74
C GLN A 222 -16.90 9.34 11.54
N TRP A 223 -16.54 8.71 10.41
CA TRP A 223 -16.84 7.29 10.17
C TRP A 223 -15.88 6.38 10.92
N PHE A 224 -14.68 6.85 11.25
CA PHE A 224 -13.62 6.02 11.78
C PHE A 224 -13.45 6.25 13.28
N ASP A 225 -13.23 5.15 14.01
CA ASP A 225 -12.89 5.19 15.43
C ASP A 225 -11.37 5.42 15.63
N ALA A 226 -10.55 5.09 14.62
CA ALA A 226 -9.12 5.35 14.61
C ALA A 226 -8.58 5.67 13.21
N VAL A 227 -7.43 6.34 13.16
CA VAL A 227 -6.68 6.58 11.91
C VAL A 227 -5.20 6.34 12.23
N ALA A 228 -4.58 5.40 11.53
CA ALA A 228 -3.15 5.09 11.61
C ALA A 228 -2.46 5.60 10.33
N VAL A 229 -1.69 6.67 10.48
CA VAL A 229 -0.94 7.32 9.40
C VAL A 229 0.52 6.93 9.53
N SER A 230 1.15 6.44 8.46
CA SER A 230 2.53 5.98 8.52
C SER A 230 3.53 7.03 9.01
N ALA A 231 3.29 8.31 8.71
CA ALA A 231 4.12 9.41 9.18
C ALA A 231 4.04 9.66 10.69
N GLU A 232 2.87 9.37 11.29
CA GLU A 232 2.64 9.52 12.72
C GLU A 232 3.10 8.28 13.50
N VAL A 233 2.99 7.09 12.89
CA VAL A 233 3.38 5.80 13.47
C VAL A 233 4.86 5.49 13.26
N GLU A 234 5.52 6.19 12.33
CA GLU A 234 6.90 5.93 11.89
C GLU A 234 7.07 4.51 11.33
N ALA A 235 6.02 3.97 10.71
CA ALA A 235 6.03 2.67 10.05
C ALA A 235 5.09 2.70 8.83
N GLU A 236 5.63 2.42 7.65
CA GLU A 236 4.88 2.27 6.41
C GLU A 236 4.55 0.80 6.15
N LYS A 237 3.34 0.53 5.65
CA LYS A 237 2.98 -0.74 5.00
C LYS A 237 4.06 -1.09 3.97
N PRO A 238 4.54 -2.35 3.91
CA PRO A 238 3.96 -3.56 4.53
C PRO A 238 4.44 -3.84 5.96
N ASN A 239 5.06 -2.90 6.68
CA ASN A 239 5.49 -3.15 8.05
C ASN A 239 4.28 -3.47 8.96
N PRO A 240 4.24 -4.62 9.65
CA PRO A 240 3.10 -5.02 10.48
C PRO A 240 2.78 -4.01 11.60
N THR A 241 3.77 -3.23 12.05
CA THR A 241 3.64 -2.24 13.13
C THR A 241 2.47 -1.28 12.92
N ILE A 242 2.20 -0.84 11.68
CA ILE A 242 1.12 0.12 11.43
C ILE A 242 -0.28 -0.51 11.59
N PHE A 243 -0.43 -1.78 11.22
CA PHE A 243 -1.67 -2.54 11.41
C PHE A 243 -1.90 -2.85 12.88
N LEU A 244 -0.87 -3.32 13.58
CA LEU A 244 -0.90 -3.55 15.02
C LEU A 244 -1.27 -2.28 15.78
N LYS A 245 -0.70 -1.13 15.37
CA LYS A 245 -1.06 0.16 15.95
C LYS A 245 -2.54 0.52 15.72
N ALA A 246 -3.10 0.22 14.55
CA ALA A 246 -4.52 0.42 14.29
C ALA A 246 -5.39 -0.48 15.17
N CYS A 247 -5.05 -1.76 15.30
CA CYS A 247 -5.74 -2.70 16.19
C CYS A 247 -5.70 -2.24 17.66
N ASP A 248 -4.53 -1.78 18.14
CA ASP A 248 -4.35 -1.26 19.50
C ASP A 248 -5.25 -0.03 19.76
N LEU A 249 -5.32 0.90 18.80
CA LEU A 249 -6.19 2.08 18.90
C LEU A 249 -7.67 1.71 18.94
N LEU A 250 -8.06 0.64 18.24
CA LEU A 250 -9.43 0.11 18.25
C LEU A 250 -9.74 -0.77 19.47
N GLY A 251 -8.72 -1.21 20.21
CA GLY A 251 -8.88 -2.17 21.31
C GLY A 251 -9.29 -3.57 20.85
N VAL A 252 -8.86 -3.99 19.65
CA VAL A 252 -9.17 -5.30 19.07
C VAL A 252 -7.90 -6.11 18.87
N LYS A 253 -8.03 -7.45 18.81
CA LYS A 253 -6.93 -8.31 18.40
C LYS A 253 -6.76 -8.28 16.87
N PRO A 254 -5.54 -8.47 16.34
CA PRO A 254 -5.32 -8.55 14.89
C PRO A 254 -6.18 -9.64 14.22
N GLU A 255 -6.31 -10.81 14.83
CA GLU A 255 -7.14 -11.93 14.33
C GLU A 255 -8.66 -11.62 14.22
N ASP A 256 -9.11 -10.56 14.90
CA ASP A 256 -10.48 -10.06 14.86
C ASP A 256 -10.70 -8.97 13.80
N ALA A 257 -9.63 -8.55 13.09
CA ALA A 257 -9.64 -7.46 12.11
C ALA A 257 -9.44 -7.96 10.67
N ILE A 258 -10.15 -7.32 9.74
CA ILE A 258 -9.95 -7.47 8.29
C ILE A 258 -9.41 -6.16 7.72
N HIS A 259 -8.32 -6.21 6.95
CA HIS A 259 -7.83 -5.06 6.19
C HIS A 259 -8.29 -5.12 4.72
N VAL A 260 -8.71 -3.99 4.19
CA VAL A 260 -9.07 -3.82 2.77
C VAL A 260 -8.21 -2.73 2.16
N GLY A 261 -7.50 -3.07 1.09
CA GLY A 261 -6.64 -2.14 0.34
C GLY A 261 -6.36 -2.62 -1.08
N ASP A 262 -5.74 -1.80 -1.91
CA ASP A 262 -5.54 -2.03 -3.35
C ASP A 262 -4.15 -2.56 -3.72
N ASP A 263 -3.17 -2.55 -2.81
CA ASP A 263 -1.83 -3.04 -3.08
C ASP A 263 -1.56 -4.41 -2.42
N ARG A 264 -1.23 -5.41 -3.24
CA ARG A 264 -0.97 -6.79 -2.77
C ARG A 264 0.15 -6.88 -1.73
N ARG A 265 1.20 -6.09 -1.86
CA ARG A 265 2.34 -6.15 -0.94
C ARG A 265 2.01 -5.38 0.33
N ASN A 266 1.59 -4.13 0.18
CA ASN A 266 1.37 -3.22 1.30
C ASN A 266 0.16 -3.64 2.13
N ASP A 267 -0.95 -3.96 1.48
CA ASP A 267 -2.23 -4.19 2.15
C ASP A 267 -2.47 -5.66 2.46
N ILE A 268 -2.16 -6.57 1.54
CA ILE A 268 -2.46 -8.00 1.77
C ILE A 268 -1.36 -8.68 2.58
N TRP A 269 -0.10 -8.59 2.12
CA TRP A 269 0.99 -9.24 2.85
C TRP A 269 1.26 -8.54 4.17
N GLY A 270 1.29 -7.20 4.18
CA GLY A 270 1.51 -6.44 5.42
C GLY A 270 0.47 -6.71 6.51
N ALA A 271 -0.82 -6.76 6.16
CA ALA A 271 -1.87 -7.05 7.13
C ALA A 271 -1.82 -8.50 7.65
N ARG A 272 -1.57 -9.46 6.75
CA ARG A 272 -1.44 -10.88 7.13
C ARG A 272 -0.23 -11.14 8.02
N ASP A 273 0.89 -10.47 7.75
CA ASP A 273 2.08 -10.53 8.60
C ASP A 273 1.83 -9.94 10.00
N ALA A 274 0.86 -9.03 10.12
CA ALA A 274 0.39 -8.51 11.40
C ALA A 274 -0.64 -9.42 12.10
N GLY A 275 -1.09 -10.50 11.45
CA GLY A 275 -2.12 -11.40 11.95
C GLY A 275 -3.56 -10.96 11.66
N CYS A 276 -3.75 -9.95 10.80
CA CYS A 276 -5.07 -9.57 10.30
C CYS A 276 -5.46 -10.44 9.10
N ASP A 277 -6.76 -10.66 8.90
CA ASP A 277 -7.23 -11.09 7.59
C ASP A 277 -7.10 -9.93 6.58
N ALA A 278 -7.09 -10.24 5.28
CA ALA A 278 -7.01 -9.20 4.26
C ALA A 278 -7.74 -9.55 2.96
N TRP A 279 -8.41 -8.56 2.39
CA TRP A 279 -9.05 -8.60 1.07
C TRP A 279 -8.50 -7.52 0.14
N LEU A 280 -8.22 -7.90 -1.10
CA LEU A 280 -7.74 -7.01 -2.14
C LEU A 280 -8.90 -6.27 -2.81
N TRP A 281 -8.89 -4.95 -2.72
CA TRP A 281 -9.83 -4.07 -3.42
C TRP A 281 -9.70 -4.23 -4.94
N GLY A 282 -10.83 -4.31 -5.62
CA GLY A 282 -10.91 -4.55 -7.07
C GLY A 282 -10.68 -6.01 -7.51
N SER A 283 -10.37 -6.92 -6.58
CA SER A 283 -10.16 -8.35 -6.86
C SER A 283 -11.00 -9.23 -5.95
N ASP A 284 -10.73 -9.20 -4.64
CA ASP A 284 -11.45 -9.99 -3.66
C ASP A 284 -12.80 -9.35 -3.30
N VAL A 285 -12.87 -8.01 -3.30
CA VAL A 285 -14.06 -7.20 -3.06
C VAL A 285 -14.08 -5.99 -4.01
N GLN A 286 -15.26 -5.58 -4.49
CA GLN A 286 -15.41 -4.50 -5.48
C GLN A 286 -16.16 -3.26 -4.96
N SER A 287 -16.76 -3.33 -3.77
CA SER A 287 -17.48 -2.21 -3.16
C SER A 287 -17.49 -2.34 -1.64
N PHE A 288 -17.73 -1.23 -0.92
CA PHE A 288 -17.87 -1.32 0.53
C PHE A 288 -19.14 -2.08 0.94
N LYS A 289 -20.19 -2.01 0.12
CA LYS A 289 -21.40 -2.82 0.33
C LYS A 289 -21.10 -4.32 0.36
N GLU A 290 -20.28 -4.79 -0.57
CA GLU A 290 -19.83 -6.20 -0.58
C GLU A 290 -18.99 -6.52 0.68
N VAL A 291 -18.08 -5.64 1.07
CA VAL A 291 -17.29 -5.78 2.31
C VAL A 291 -18.23 -5.96 3.51
N ALA A 292 -19.23 -5.10 3.66
CA ALA A 292 -20.18 -5.19 4.76
C ALA A 292 -21.00 -6.49 4.72
N GLN A 293 -21.47 -6.91 3.55
CA GLN A 293 -22.20 -8.17 3.39
C GLN A 293 -21.37 -9.38 3.78
N ARG A 294 -20.10 -9.45 3.38
CA ARG A 294 -19.18 -10.52 3.78
C ARG A 294 -18.90 -10.49 5.29
N ILE A 295 -18.78 -9.30 5.87
CA ILE A 295 -18.70 -9.14 7.33
C ILE A 295 -19.96 -9.64 8.04
N GLY A 296 -21.11 -9.72 7.35
CA GLY A 296 -22.40 -10.14 7.92
C GLY A 296 -23.32 -8.97 8.28
N VAL A 297 -23.04 -7.78 7.76
CA VAL A 297 -23.81 -6.54 8.00
C VAL A 297 -24.70 -6.22 6.81
N GLN A 298 -25.97 -5.94 7.08
CA GLN A 298 -26.94 -5.49 6.08
C GLN A 298 -26.86 -3.97 5.91
N VAL A 299 -26.83 -3.51 4.65
CA VAL A 299 -26.72 -2.09 4.24
C VAL A 299 -27.94 -1.66 3.45
#